data_AF-A0A3Q8Y349-F1
#
_entry.id   AF-A0A3Q8Y349-F1
#
_cell.length_a   1.000
_cell.length_b   1.000
_cell.length_c   1.000
_cell.angle_alpha   90.00
_cell.angle_beta   90.00
_cell.angle_gamma   90.00
#
_symmetry.space_group_name_H-M   'P 1'
#
loop_
_entity.id
_entity.type
_entity.pdbx_description
1 polymer ?
#
loop_
_entity_poly.entity_id
_entity_poly.type
_entity_poly.pdbx_seq_one_letter_code
_entity_poly.pdbx_strand_id
1 'polypeptide(L)'
;MQSLPVAIYTVDKQGRITFFNEAAAELWGRRPIIGQDQWCGSWKLRQLDGRPMAHGECPMAVALREGRDVSWDQAIAERPDGELVPFRAHPRLLRDGAGNVVGAINTLLDLRKQTLGDEARMRLAAIVESSMDAIVSKDMNGIITSWNDAAERLFGYTPAEAIGRPVTILIPPDRLDEEASIISRIRIGERVPSYETMRLRKDGTLVPVSLTISPIRDAIGRVVGASKIARDISSHKESERRIRLLMREVNHRVKNQYSVIISMIRETSKLTSTPEAFLDQVRERITALSESHDLLVNADWRGATVGDLAQAQLKAFAAQPRVSMAGPMVLLQPNAVQYLGIAFHELATNSAKHGALSCGGGRVEIDWDVVPAGDGADIFRLVWRELGGPILDSVTRRGFGSVVLERVAPQALSGSGRLEFHQQGVTWTLEAPLYFVQASMTDIAAD
;
A
#
# COMPACT_ATOMS: atom_id res chain seq x y z
N MET A 1 -50.95 -36.12 -16.84
CA MET A 1 -49.67 -36.04 -17.59
C MET A 1 -49.41 -34.65 -18.19
N GLN A 2 -50.42 -33.95 -18.72
CA GLN A 2 -50.23 -32.66 -19.41
C GLN A 2 -49.55 -31.57 -18.56
N SER A 3 -49.84 -31.50 -17.26
CA SER A 3 -49.33 -30.48 -16.33
C SER A 3 -48.09 -30.93 -15.53
N LEU A 4 -47.50 -32.08 -15.85
CA LEU A 4 -46.30 -32.54 -15.15
C LEU A 4 -45.12 -31.64 -15.51
N PRO A 5 -44.29 -31.22 -14.53
CA PRO A 5 -43.14 -30.35 -14.76
C PRO A 5 -41.96 -31.07 -15.43
N VAL A 6 -42.09 -32.37 -15.69
CA VAL A 6 -41.10 -33.22 -16.34
C VAL A 6 -41.55 -33.51 -17.76
N ALA A 7 -40.65 -33.37 -18.73
CA ALA A 7 -40.92 -33.64 -20.13
C ALA A 7 -41.20 -35.12 -20.36
N ILE A 8 -42.40 -35.44 -20.85
CA ILE A 8 -42.86 -36.81 -21.08
C ILE A 8 -43.56 -36.91 -22.43
N TYR A 9 -43.28 -37.98 -23.16
CA TYR A 9 -44.02 -38.32 -24.38
C TYR A 9 -44.15 -39.84 -24.54
N THR A 10 -45.11 -40.27 -25.36
CA THR A 10 -45.34 -41.66 -25.71
C THR A 10 -45.34 -41.85 -27.23
N VAL A 11 -45.03 -43.07 -27.64
CA VAL A 11 -45.05 -43.51 -29.04
C VAL A 11 -45.80 -44.84 -29.18
N ASP A 12 -46.31 -45.13 -30.37
CA ASP A 12 -46.82 -46.46 -30.74
C ASP A 12 -45.68 -47.45 -31.07
N LYS A 13 -46.04 -48.70 -31.41
CA LYS A 13 -45.09 -49.75 -31.79
C LYS A 13 -44.24 -49.41 -33.02
N GLN A 14 -44.74 -48.53 -33.90
CA GLN A 14 -44.03 -48.05 -35.08
C GLN A 14 -43.20 -46.78 -34.79
N GLY A 15 -43.16 -46.36 -33.52
CA GLY A 15 -42.41 -45.20 -33.08
C GLY A 15 -43.13 -43.86 -33.30
N ARG A 16 -44.36 -43.81 -33.79
CA ARG A 16 -45.07 -42.55 -34.02
C ARG A 16 -45.51 -41.96 -32.70
N ILE A 17 -45.29 -40.66 -32.51
CA ILE A 17 -45.67 -39.96 -31.27
C ILE A 17 -47.19 -40.00 -31.12
N THR A 18 -47.65 -40.54 -29.99
CA THR A 18 -49.09 -40.65 -29.64
C THR A 18 -49.52 -39.61 -28.61
N PHE A 19 -48.58 -39.11 -27.80
CA PHE A 19 -48.81 -38.06 -26.81
C PHE A 19 -47.49 -37.37 -26.45
N PHE A 20 -47.54 -36.09 -26.10
CA PHE A 20 -46.47 -35.36 -25.42
C PHE A 20 -47.08 -34.28 -24.52
N ASN A 21 -46.43 -33.98 -23.40
CA ASN A 21 -46.85 -32.88 -22.53
C ASN A 21 -46.16 -31.56 -22.88
N GLU A 22 -46.58 -30.49 -22.21
CA GLU A 22 -46.08 -29.15 -22.47
C GLU A 22 -44.57 -29.01 -22.22
N ALA A 23 -44.07 -29.62 -21.13
CA ALA A 23 -42.65 -29.64 -20.82
C ALA A 23 -41.79 -30.31 -21.91
N ALA A 24 -42.30 -31.34 -22.61
CA ALA A 24 -41.61 -31.95 -23.74
C ALA A 24 -41.56 -31.04 -24.97
N ALA A 25 -42.65 -30.34 -25.28
CA ALA A 25 -42.69 -29.36 -26.35
C ALA A 25 -41.75 -28.18 -26.08
N GLU A 26 -41.74 -27.68 -24.86
CA GLU A 26 -40.81 -26.64 -24.41
C GLU A 26 -39.36 -27.10 -24.53
N LEU A 27 -39.03 -28.32 -24.11
CA LEU A 27 -37.67 -28.87 -24.21
C LEU A 27 -37.19 -28.89 -25.66
N TRP A 28 -38.02 -29.38 -26.58
CA TRP A 28 -37.69 -29.48 -28.00
C TRP A 28 -37.76 -28.15 -28.77
N GLY A 29 -38.34 -27.10 -28.18
CA GLY A 29 -38.54 -25.82 -28.87
C GLY A 29 -39.53 -25.92 -30.05
N ARG A 30 -40.30 -27.01 -30.14
CA ARG A 30 -41.31 -27.24 -31.17
C ARG A 30 -42.39 -28.20 -30.68
N ARG A 31 -43.54 -28.18 -31.35
CA ARG A 31 -44.60 -29.17 -31.17
C ARG A 31 -44.56 -30.21 -32.28
N PRO A 32 -44.42 -31.51 -31.94
CA PRO A 32 -44.55 -32.58 -32.92
C PRO A 32 -45.99 -32.76 -33.42
N ILE A 33 -46.15 -33.30 -34.62
CA ILE A 33 -47.42 -33.71 -35.18
C ILE A 33 -47.71 -35.16 -34.75
N ILE A 34 -48.71 -35.33 -33.89
CA ILE A 34 -49.16 -36.64 -33.39
C ILE A 34 -49.52 -37.57 -34.57
N GLY A 35 -49.04 -38.81 -34.51
CA GLY A 35 -49.26 -39.83 -35.54
C GLY A 35 -48.39 -39.71 -36.80
N GLN A 36 -47.58 -38.63 -36.90
CA GLN A 36 -46.65 -38.41 -38.03
C GLN A 36 -45.19 -38.40 -37.59
N ASP A 37 -44.82 -37.56 -36.62
CA ASP A 37 -43.45 -37.49 -36.13
C ASP A 37 -43.07 -38.80 -35.41
N GLN A 38 -41.87 -39.30 -35.68
CA GLN A 38 -41.40 -40.60 -35.21
C GLN A 38 -40.23 -40.48 -34.22
N TRP A 39 -40.20 -41.43 -33.29
CA TRP A 39 -39.18 -41.72 -32.27
C TRP A 39 -39.01 -40.65 -31.20
N CYS A 40 -38.91 -39.38 -31.56
CA CYS A 40 -38.72 -38.26 -30.66
C CYS A 40 -39.21 -36.95 -31.30
N GLY A 41 -39.68 -36.01 -30.49
CA GLY A 41 -40.13 -34.69 -30.97
C GLY A 41 -39.02 -33.66 -31.22
N SER A 42 -37.74 -34.03 -30.99
CA SER A 42 -36.60 -33.15 -31.23
C SER A 42 -36.46 -32.79 -32.72
N TRP A 43 -36.09 -31.54 -33.02
CA TRP A 43 -35.87 -31.12 -34.42
C TRP A 43 -34.62 -31.77 -35.01
N LYS A 44 -33.48 -31.70 -34.32
CA LYS A 44 -32.31 -32.54 -34.58
C LYS A 44 -31.75 -33.09 -33.28
N LEU A 45 -31.08 -34.23 -33.36
CA LEU A 45 -30.39 -34.86 -32.24
C LEU A 45 -28.88 -34.87 -32.49
N ARG A 46 -28.11 -34.73 -31.42
CA ARG A 46 -26.65 -34.84 -31.42
C ARG A 46 -26.18 -35.68 -30.24
N GLN A 47 -25.02 -36.30 -30.41
CA GLN A 47 -24.24 -36.87 -29.32
C GLN A 47 -23.60 -35.75 -28.48
N LEU A 48 -23.12 -36.07 -27.28
CA LEU A 48 -22.43 -35.10 -26.41
C LEU A 48 -21.15 -34.51 -27.03
N ASP A 49 -20.50 -35.24 -27.93
CA ASP A 49 -19.33 -34.77 -28.69
C ASP A 49 -19.70 -33.85 -29.88
N GLY A 50 -21.00 -33.56 -30.06
CA GLY A 50 -21.52 -32.67 -31.09
C GLY A 50 -21.86 -33.35 -32.43
N ARG A 51 -21.54 -34.64 -32.61
CA ARG A 51 -21.86 -35.37 -33.84
C ARG A 51 -23.38 -35.53 -34.04
N PRO A 52 -23.92 -35.38 -35.27
CA PRO A 52 -25.32 -35.62 -35.55
C PRO A 52 -25.74 -37.05 -35.19
N MET A 53 -26.94 -37.19 -34.63
CA MET A 53 -27.57 -38.47 -34.32
C MET A 53 -28.87 -38.58 -35.14
N ALA A 54 -29.03 -39.69 -35.85
CA ALA A 54 -30.28 -39.96 -36.56
C ALA A 54 -31.39 -40.31 -35.55
N HIS A 55 -32.63 -39.87 -35.80
CA HIS A 55 -33.76 -40.19 -34.91
C HIS A 55 -34.02 -41.70 -34.75
N GLY A 56 -33.71 -42.51 -35.76
CA GLY A 56 -33.79 -43.98 -35.69
C GLY A 56 -32.71 -44.63 -34.80
N GLU A 57 -31.74 -43.85 -34.32
CA GLU A 57 -30.70 -44.26 -33.38
C GLU A 57 -30.93 -43.68 -31.97
N CYS A 58 -31.99 -42.88 -31.79
CA CYS A 58 -32.28 -42.31 -30.48
C CYS A 58 -32.71 -43.40 -29.48
N PRO A 59 -32.59 -43.14 -28.16
CA PRO A 59 -32.89 -44.14 -27.13
C PRO A 59 -34.28 -44.78 -27.25
N MET A 60 -35.28 -44.02 -27.70
CA MET A 60 -36.64 -44.54 -27.94
C MET A 60 -36.67 -45.58 -29.06
N ALA A 61 -36.01 -45.29 -30.18
CA ALA A 61 -35.94 -46.19 -31.33
C ALA A 61 -35.19 -47.48 -30.99
N VAL A 62 -34.08 -47.37 -30.25
CA VAL A 62 -33.30 -48.51 -29.77
C VAL A 62 -34.15 -49.38 -28.83
N ALA A 63 -34.85 -48.79 -27.86
CA ALA A 63 -35.69 -49.53 -26.92
C ALA A 63 -36.80 -50.33 -27.62
N LEU A 64 -37.50 -49.72 -28.59
CA LEU A 64 -38.54 -50.39 -29.37
C LEU A 64 -37.99 -51.51 -30.26
N ARG A 65 -36.85 -51.28 -30.92
CA ARG A 65 -36.21 -52.27 -31.81
C ARG A 65 -35.68 -53.48 -31.05
N GLU A 66 -35.07 -53.26 -29.89
CA GLU A 66 -34.46 -54.33 -29.10
C GLU A 66 -35.45 -55.00 -28.14
N GLY A 67 -36.65 -54.45 -27.96
CA GLY A 67 -37.68 -55.03 -27.10
C GLY A 67 -37.32 -55.04 -25.61
N ARG A 68 -36.32 -54.23 -25.20
CA ARG A 68 -35.87 -54.05 -23.82
C ARG A 68 -35.82 -52.58 -23.44
N ASP A 69 -35.92 -52.31 -22.13
CA ASP A 69 -35.70 -50.97 -21.62
C ASP A 69 -34.23 -50.57 -21.79
N VAL A 70 -34.01 -49.34 -22.25
CA VAL A 70 -32.67 -48.77 -22.44
C VAL A 70 -32.54 -47.58 -21.51
N SER A 71 -31.60 -47.65 -20.57
CA SER A 71 -31.13 -46.46 -19.85
C SER A 71 -29.95 -45.91 -20.63
N TRP A 72 -30.13 -44.78 -21.30
CA TRP A 72 -29.07 -44.13 -22.09
C TRP A 72 -28.69 -42.80 -21.45
N ASP A 73 -27.41 -42.46 -21.42
CA ASP A 73 -26.93 -41.52 -20.41
C ASP A 73 -27.27 -40.05 -20.74
N GLN A 74 -26.98 -39.51 -21.94
CA GLN A 74 -27.29 -38.10 -22.29
C GLN A 74 -27.20 -37.79 -23.80
N ALA A 75 -28.15 -37.04 -24.37
CA ALA A 75 -28.16 -36.53 -25.75
C ALA A 75 -28.32 -35.00 -25.78
N ILE A 76 -28.11 -34.37 -26.94
CA ILE A 76 -28.41 -32.95 -27.16
C ILE A 76 -29.53 -32.81 -28.19
N ALA A 77 -30.59 -32.09 -27.84
CA ALA A 77 -31.61 -31.64 -28.78
C ALA A 77 -31.22 -30.26 -29.32
N GLU A 78 -31.07 -30.12 -30.63
CA GLU A 78 -30.96 -28.82 -31.30
C GLU A 78 -32.37 -28.34 -31.65
N ARG A 79 -32.75 -27.19 -31.11
CA ARG A 79 -34.03 -26.53 -31.35
C ARG A 79 -34.03 -25.79 -32.71
N PRO A 80 -35.22 -25.48 -33.28
CA PRO A 80 -35.31 -24.75 -34.55
C PRO A 80 -34.62 -23.38 -34.58
N ASP A 81 -34.50 -22.73 -33.42
CA ASP A 81 -33.79 -21.46 -33.23
C ASP A 81 -32.26 -21.61 -33.10
N GLY A 82 -31.75 -22.85 -33.14
CA GLY A 82 -30.34 -23.18 -33.01
C GLY A 82 -29.87 -23.40 -31.57
N GLU A 83 -30.74 -23.25 -30.56
CA GLU A 83 -30.38 -23.52 -29.16
C GLU A 83 -30.13 -25.03 -28.94
N LEU A 84 -29.05 -25.36 -28.23
CA LEU A 84 -28.69 -26.72 -27.86
C LEU A 84 -29.13 -27.05 -26.44
N VAL A 85 -29.99 -28.06 -26.29
CA VAL A 85 -30.52 -28.50 -25.00
C VAL A 85 -29.99 -29.89 -24.67
N PRO A 86 -29.00 -30.02 -23.76
CA PRO A 86 -28.61 -31.33 -23.25
C PRO A 86 -29.73 -31.92 -22.39
N PHE A 87 -30.04 -33.18 -22.62
CA PHE A 87 -31.07 -33.92 -21.87
C PHE A 87 -30.68 -35.37 -21.65
N ARG A 88 -31.23 -35.98 -20.60
CA ARG A 88 -31.18 -37.43 -20.36
C ARG A 88 -32.53 -38.07 -20.68
N ALA A 89 -32.52 -39.23 -21.33
CA ALA A 89 -33.73 -39.94 -21.74
C ALA A 89 -33.89 -41.27 -21.00
N HIS A 90 -35.11 -41.56 -20.57
CA HIS A 90 -35.48 -42.81 -19.91
C HIS A 90 -36.69 -43.47 -20.60
N PRO A 91 -36.49 -44.11 -21.77
CA PRO A 91 -37.54 -44.85 -22.45
C PRO A 91 -37.90 -46.14 -21.68
N ARG A 92 -39.20 -46.41 -21.55
CA ARG A 92 -39.79 -47.62 -20.98
C ARG A 92 -40.82 -48.18 -21.94
N LEU A 93 -40.79 -49.48 -22.19
CA LEU A 93 -41.75 -50.14 -23.09
C LEU A 93 -43.13 -50.27 -22.44
N LEU A 94 -44.17 -49.99 -23.22
CA LEU A 94 -45.57 -50.23 -22.86
C LEU A 94 -46.00 -51.58 -23.42
N ARG A 95 -46.59 -52.43 -22.57
CA ARG A 95 -47.03 -53.78 -22.92
C ARG A 95 -48.53 -53.95 -22.68
N ASP A 96 -49.20 -54.76 -23.51
CA ASP A 96 -50.58 -55.18 -23.29
C ASP A 96 -50.68 -56.29 -22.22
N GLY A 97 -51.91 -56.72 -21.91
CA GLY A 97 -52.17 -57.80 -20.95
C GLY A 97 -51.64 -59.18 -21.37
N ALA A 98 -51.22 -59.35 -22.63
CA ALA A 98 -50.58 -60.56 -23.16
C ALA A 98 -49.04 -60.44 -23.20
N GLY A 99 -48.47 -59.31 -22.76
CA GLY A 99 -47.03 -59.05 -22.72
C GLY A 99 -46.43 -58.51 -24.02
N ASN A 100 -47.25 -58.27 -25.05
CA ASN A 100 -46.78 -57.73 -26.33
C ASN A 100 -46.48 -56.24 -26.20
N VAL A 101 -45.38 -55.77 -26.81
CA VAL A 101 -45.04 -54.34 -26.86
C VAL A 101 -46.05 -53.62 -27.76
N VAL A 102 -46.78 -52.66 -27.18
CA VAL A 102 -47.77 -51.81 -27.88
C VAL A 102 -47.25 -50.39 -28.13
N GLY A 103 -46.15 -50.01 -27.47
CA GLY A 103 -45.54 -48.69 -27.60
C GLY A 103 -44.48 -48.46 -26.55
N ALA A 104 -44.16 -47.19 -26.29
CA ALA A 104 -43.20 -46.81 -25.25
C ALA A 104 -43.50 -45.42 -24.71
N ILE A 105 -43.09 -45.16 -23.46
CA ILE A 105 -43.10 -43.85 -22.81
C ILE A 105 -41.67 -43.42 -22.53
N ASN A 106 -41.36 -42.14 -22.64
CA ASN A 106 -40.04 -41.62 -22.32
C ASN A 106 -40.15 -40.38 -21.45
N THR A 107 -39.26 -40.30 -20.47
CA THR A 107 -39.07 -39.14 -19.59
C THR A 107 -37.76 -38.47 -19.97
N LEU A 108 -37.83 -37.18 -20.28
CA LEU A 108 -36.69 -36.35 -20.63
C LEU A 108 -36.35 -35.42 -19.46
N LEU A 109 -35.10 -35.47 -19.00
CA LEU A 109 -34.57 -34.58 -17.97
C LEU A 109 -33.69 -33.51 -18.62
N ASP A 110 -34.10 -32.25 -18.55
CA ASP A 110 -33.30 -31.10 -19.02
C ASP A 110 -32.09 -30.87 -18.08
N LEU A 111 -30.89 -30.91 -18.64
CA LEU A 111 -29.64 -30.81 -17.88
C LEU A 111 -29.13 -29.36 -17.74
N ARG A 112 -29.68 -28.38 -18.46
CA ARG A 112 -29.21 -26.98 -18.42
C ARG A 112 -29.29 -26.37 -17.01
N LYS A 113 -30.35 -26.69 -16.26
CA LYS A 113 -30.55 -26.18 -14.89
C LYS A 113 -29.49 -26.70 -13.92
N GLN A 114 -28.97 -27.90 -14.15
CA GLN A 114 -27.90 -28.48 -13.34
C GLN A 114 -26.56 -27.82 -13.69
N THR A 115 -26.26 -27.68 -14.99
CA THR A 115 -25.04 -27.05 -15.48
C THR A 115 -24.90 -25.59 -15.00
N LEU A 116 -25.97 -24.79 -15.05
CA LEU A 116 -25.93 -23.40 -14.58
C LEU A 116 -25.62 -23.28 -13.08
N GLY A 117 -26.11 -24.22 -12.26
CA GLY A 117 -25.80 -24.26 -10.83
C GLY A 117 -24.34 -24.61 -10.56
N ASP A 118 -23.79 -25.57 -11.32
CA ASP A 118 -22.39 -25.97 -11.21
C ASP A 118 -21.45 -24.87 -11.71
N GLU A 119 -21.78 -24.19 -12.82
CA GLU A 119 -21.04 -23.04 -13.35
C GLU A 119 -21.02 -21.87 -12.37
N ALA A 120 -22.16 -21.52 -11.77
CA ALA A 120 -22.24 -20.47 -10.77
C ALA A 120 -21.37 -20.79 -9.55
N ARG A 121 -21.37 -22.05 -9.09
CA ARG A 121 -20.51 -22.51 -7.99
C ARG A 121 -19.03 -22.43 -8.35
N MET A 122 -18.65 -22.89 -9.54
CA MET A 122 -17.27 -22.82 -10.03
C MET A 122 -16.80 -21.36 -10.12
N ARG A 123 -17.65 -20.47 -10.64
CA ARG A 123 -17.34 -19.04 -10.73
C ARG A 123 -17.13 -18.40 -9.36
N LEU A 124 -17.99 -18.71 -8.38
CA LEU A 124 -17.84 -18.21 -7.01
C LEU A 124 -16.57 -18.75 -6.35
N ALA A 125 -16.26 -20.04 -6.54
CA ALA A 125 -15.03 -20.63 -6.05
C ALA A 125 -13.79 -19.94 -6.65
N ALA A 126 -13.78 -19.69 -7.95
CA ALA A 126 -12.69 -18.97 -8.61
C ALA A 126 -12.51 -17.54 -8.09
N ILE A 127 -13.61 -16.82 -7.76
CA ILE A 127 -13.55 -15.48 -7.14
C ILE A 127 -12.93 -15.55 -5.74
N VAL A 128 -13.27 -16.57 -4.95
CA VAL A 128 -12.73 -16.76 -3.60
C VAL A 128 -11.24 -17.14 -3.63
N GLU A 129 -10.83 -18.03 -4.53
CA GLU A 129 -9.43 -18.44 -4.64
C GLU A 129 -8.52 -17.34 -5.20
N SER A 130 -9.02 -16.53 -6.14
CA SER A 130 -8.26 -15.40 -6.68
C SER A 130 -8.21 -14.18 -5.76
N SER A 131 -8.94 -14.19 -4.63
CA SER A 131 -8.92 -13.10 -3.65
C SER A 131 -7.51 -12.93 -3.04
N MET A 132 -7.09 -11.68 -2.87
CA MET A 132 -5.87 -11.35 -2.12
C MET A 132 -6.11 -11.30 -0.60
N ASP A 133 -7.35 -11.07 -0.18
CA ASP A 133 -7.73 -11.16 1.23
C ASP A 133 -7.95 -12.63 1.62
N ALA A 134 -7.52 -12.98 2.84
CA ALA A 134 -7.74 -14.30 3.41
C ALA A 134 -9.21 -14.49 3.73
N ILE A 135 -9.80 -15.55 3.17
CA ILE A 135 -11.21 -15.91 3.36
C ILE A 135 -11.27 -17.25 4.07
N VAL A 136 -11.86 -17.25 5.26
CA VAL A 136 -11.97 -18.43 6.13
C VAL A 136 -13.43 -18.59 6.53
N SER A 137 -13.99 -19.78 6.38
CA SER A 137 -15.30 -20.11 6.96
C SER A 137 -15.17 -21.06 8.14
N LYS A 138 -16.12 -20.99 9.07
CA LYS A 138 -16.22 -21.89 10.21
C LYS A 138 -17.68 -22.20 10.55
N ASP A 139 -17.90 -23.34 11.18
CA ASP A 139 -19.20 -23.70 11.77
C ASP A 139 -19.51 -22.90 13.06
N MET A 140 -20.68 -23.14 13.65
CA MET A 140 -21.08 -22.48 14.90
C MET A 140 -20.30 -22.92 16.15
N ASN A 141 -19.48 -23.96 16.04
CA ASN A 141 -18.55 -24.40 17.09
C ASN A 141 -17.15 -23.78 16.91
N GLY A 142 -16.96 -22.95 15.88
CA GLY A 142 -15.69 -22.31 15.57
C GLY A 142 -14.71 -23.22 14.84
N ILE A 143 -15.15 -24.36 14.30
CA ILE A 143 -14.33 -25.28 13.53
C ILE A 143 -14.23 -24.79 12.08
N ILE A 144 -13.01 -24.65 11.57
CA ILE A 144 -12.74 -24.15 10.21
C ILE A 144 -13.31 -25.14 9.18
N THR A 145 -14.12 -24.63 8.26
CA THR A 145 -14.78 -25.40 7.19
C THR A 145 -14.25 -25.09 5.80
N SER A 146 -13.62 -23.92 5.58
CA SER A 146 -12.98 -23.58 4.31
C SER A 146 -11.79 -22.65 4.51
N TRP A 147 -10.86 -22.72 3.56
CA TRP A 147 -9.58 -22.03 3.61
C TRP A 147 -9.11 -21.74 2.17
N ASN A 148 -9.03 -20.46 1.78
CA ASN A 148 -8.55 -20.09 0.44
C ASN A 148 -7.02 -19.88 0.40
N ASP A 149 -6.46 -19.77 -0.80
CA ASP A 149 -5.01 -19.58 -1.00
C ASP A 149 -4.43 -18.36 -0.24
N ALA A 150 -5.19 -17.27 -0.12
CA ALA A 150 -4.75 -16.09 0.62
C ALA A 150 -4.66 -16.32 2.13
N ALA A 151 -5.53 -17.18 2.70
CA ALA A 151 -5.44 -17.56 4.10
C ALA A 151 -4.19 -18.39 4.38
N GLU A 152 -3.80 -19.26 3.47
CA GLU A 152 -2.53 -19.99 3.56
C GLU A 152 -1.33 -19.04 3.52
N ARG A 153 -1.28 -18.10 2.57
CA ARG A 153 -0.22 -17.10 2.51
C ARG A 153 -0.14 -16.23 3.76
N LEU A 154 -1.29 -15.83 4.31
CA LEU A 154 -1.34 -14.93 5.47
C LEU A 154 -0.98 -15.64 6.78
N PHE A 155 -1.51 -16.84 7.03
CA PHE A 155 -1.40 -17.52 8.31
C PHE A 155 -0.39 -18.67 8.32
N GLY A 156 0.07 -19.14 7.16
CA GLY A 156 1.09 -20.18 7.00
C GLY A 156 0.59 -21.62 7.17
N TYR A 157 -0.73 -21.83 7.30
CA TYR A 157 -1.34 -23.16 7.34
C TYR A 157 -1.88 -23.54 5.97
N THR A 158 -1.59 -24.76 5.53
CA THR A 158 -2.24 -25.33 4.33
C THR A 158 -3.73 -25.60 4.62
N PRO A 159 -4.60 -25.68 3.60
CA PRO A 159 -5.99 -26.08 3.79
C PRO A 159 -6.14 -27.41 4.55
N ALA A 160 -5.28 -28.40 4.26
CA ALA A 160 -5.29 -29.71 4.90
C ALA A 160 -4.94 -29.65 6.40
N GLU A 161 -4.12 -28.67 6.81
CA GLU A 161 -3.77 -28.44 8.22
C GLU A 161 -4.80 -27.58 8.94
N ALA A 162 -5.49 -26.68 8.23
CA ALA A 162 -6.39 -25.70 8.82
C ALA A 162 -7.84 -26.22 8.96
N ILE A 163 -8.37 -26.87 7.93
CA ILE A 163 -9.75 -27.36 7.91
C ILE A 163 -9.94 -28.45 8.98
N GLY A 164 -11.03 -28.35 9.75
CA GLY A 164 -11.32 -29.24 10.88
C GLY A 164 -10.68 -28.82 12.20
N ARG A 165 -9.81 -27.81 12.22
CA ARG A 165 -9.24 -27.24 13.46
C ARG A 165 -10.08 -26.07 13.98
N PRO A 166 -10.01 -25.76 15.29
CA PRO A 166 -10.66 -24.58 15.83
C PRO A 166 -9.97 -23.30 15.33
N VAL A 167 -10.75 -22.28 14.98
CA VAL A 167 -10.23 -20.99 14.49
C VAL A 167 -9.36 -20.25 15.52
N THR A 168 -9.44 -20.65 16.80
CA THR A 168 -8.63 -20.12 17.90
C THR A 168 -7.13 -20.35 17.72
N ILE A 169 -6.70 -21.27 16.85
CA ILE A 169 -5.27 -21.41 16.48
C ILE A 169 -4.69 -20.15 15.84
N LEU A 170 -5.54 -19.26 15.31
CA LEU A 170 -5.15 -17.99 14.71
C LEU A 170 -5.24 -16.82 15.69
N ILE A 171 -5.66 -17.06 16.93
CA ILE A 171 -5.96 -16.02 17.92
C ILE A 171 -4.92 -16.10 19.03
N PRO A 172 -4.24 -14.98 19.35
CA PRO A 172 -3.33 -14.92 20.49
C PRO A 172 -4.03 -15.33 21.81
N PRO A 173 -3.33 -16.00 22.75
CA PRO A 173 -3.94 -16.47 24.00
C PRO A 173 -4.60 -15.36 24.84
N ASP A 174 -4.10 -14.13 24.76
CA ASP A 174 -4.62 -12.95 25.45
C ASP A 174 -5.86 -12.32 24.79
N ARG A 175 -6.37 -12.90 23.69
CA ARG A 175 -7.48 -12.37 22.88
C ARG A 175 -8.56 -13.41 22.54
N LEU A 176 -8.58 -14.56 23.22
CA LEU A 176 -9.52 -15.65 22.94
C LEU A 176 -10.99 -15.28 23.19
N ASP A 177 -11.23 -14.30 24.05
CA ASP A 177 -12.54 -13.71 24.35
C ASP A 177 -13.18 -13.00 23.14
N GLU A 178 -12.37 -12.50 22.20
CA GLU A 178 -12.86 -11.93 20.93
C GLU A 178 -13.75 -12.93 20.18
N GLU A 179 -13.36 -14.21 20.15
CA GLU A 179 -14.09 -15.25 19.42
C GLU A 179 -15.46 -15.53 20.02
N ALA A 180 -15.56 -15.55 21.35
CA ALA A 180 -16.83 -15.73 22.05
C ALA A 180 -17.79 -14.57 21.75
N SER A 181 -17.28 -13.34 21.75
CA SER A 181 -18.05 -12.15 21.39
C SER A 181 -18.55 -12.21 19.95
N ILE A 182 -17.68 -12.58 19.00
CA ILE A 182 -18.02 -12.74 17.58
C ILE A 182 -19.12 -13.78 17.39
N ILE A 183 -18.98 -14.97 17.98
CA ILE A 183 -19.96 -16.05 17.82
C ILE A 183 -21.34 -15.63 18.35
N SER A 184 -21.42 -14.88 19.45
CA SER A 184 -22.70 -14.44 20.01
C SER A 184 -23.46 -13.50 19.05
N ARG A 185 -22.75 -12.56 18.43
CA ARG A 185 -23.30 -11.64 17.41
C ARG A 185 -23.72 -12.36 16.13
N ILE A 186 -22.88 -13.28 15.65
CA ILE A 186 -23.20 -14.08 14.46
C ILE A 186 -24.44 -14.95 14.69
N ARG A 187 -24.62 -15.49 15.91
CA ARG A 187 -25.76 -16.35 16.25
C ARG A 187 -27.11 -15.63 16.11
N ILE A 188 -27.15 -14.32 16.35
CA ILE A 188 -28.34 -13.49 16.13
C ILE A 188 -28.43 -12.94 14.70
N GLY A 189 -27.53 -13.36 13.81
CA GLY A 189 -27.49 -12.96 12.40
C GLY A 189 -26.84 -11.60 12.14
N GLU A 190 -26.15 -11.03 13.12
CA GLU A 190 -25.47 -9.74 13.00
C GLU A 190 -24.13 -9.90 12.27
N ARG A 191 -23.78 -8.92 11.42
CA ARG A 191 -22.46 -8.80 10.82
C ARG A 191 -21.53 -8.06 11.77
N VAL A 192 -20.31 -8.54 11.95
CA VAL A 192 -19.26 -7.80 12.65
C VAL A 192 -18.57 -6.88 11.63
N PRO A 193 -18.67 -5.54 11.80
CA PRO A 193 -18.02 -4.59 10.91
C PRO A 193 -16.49 -4.69 11.02
N SER A 194 -15.79 -4.05 10.08
CA SER A 194 -14.33 -4.09 10.03
C SER A 194 -13.71 -3.54 11.32
N TYR A 195 -12.80 -4.30 11.94
CA TYR A 195 -11.99 -3.84 13.06
C TYR A 195 -10.57 -4.41 12.98
N GLU A 196 -9.61 -3.69 13.56
CA GLU A 196 -8.21 -4.12 13.59
C GLU A 196 -7.91 -4.96 14.84
N THR A 197 -7.17 -6.05 14.69
CA THR A 197 -6.69 -6.88 15.81
C THR A 197 -5.43 -7.64 15.38
N MET A 198 -4.85 -8.41 16.31
CA MET A 198 -3.70 -9.28 16.07
C MET A 198 -4.15 -10.73 15.86
N ARG A 199 -3.51 -11.40 14.91
CA ARG A 199 -3.63 -12.84 14.70
C ARG A 199 -2.28 -13.51 14.79
N LEU A 200 -2.32 -14.81 15.06
CA LEU A 200 -1.15 -15.66 15.21
C LEU A 200 -0.97 -16.48 13.93
N ARG A 201 0.24 -16.45 13.37
CA ARG A 201 0.65 -17.33 12.27
C ARG A 201 1.12 -18.69 12.81
N LYS A 202 1.27 -19.67 11.92
CA LYS A 202 1.78 -21.01 12.24
C LYS A 202 3.16 -20.99 12.92
N ASP A 203 4.02 -20.05 12.53
CA ASP A 203 5.37 -19.87 13.08
C ASP A 203 5.38 -19.16 14.45
N GLY A 204 4.21 -18.76 14.96
CA GLY A 204 4.07 -18.03 16.23
C GLY A 204 4.22 -16.51 16.10
N THR A 205 4.50 -15.98 14.90
CA THR A 205 4.57 -14.53 14.69
C THR A 205 3.18 -13.90 14.75
N LEU A 206 3.12 -12.66 15.24
CA LEU A 206 1.90 -11.88 15.26
C LEU A 206 1.76 -11.06 13.97
N VAL A 207 0.55 -11.04 13.42
CA VAL A 207 0.18 -10.23 12.25
C VAL A 207 -0.97 -9.29 12.58
N PRO A 208 -0.83 -7.98 12.33
CA PRO A 208 -1.95 -7.06 12.41
C PRO A 208 -2.87 -7.29 11.21
N VAL A 209 -4.16 -7.48 11.49
CA VAL A 209 -5.17 -7.71 10.45
C VAL A 209 -6.38 -6.83 10.66
N SER A 210 -7.02 -6.43 9.57
CA SER A 210 -8.37 -5.90 9.57
C SER A 210 -9.36 -7.03 9.28
N LEU A 211 -10.34 -7.22 10.18
CA LEU A 211 -11.26 -8.35 10.16
C LEU A 211 -12.69 -7.91 9.93
N THR A 212 -13.35 -8.55 8.98
CA THR A 212 -14.80 -8.45 8.77
C THR A 212 -15.42 -9.84 8.82
N ILE A 213 -16.52 -10.01 9.56
CA ILE A 213 -17.12 -11.33 9.77
C ILE A 213 -18.62 -11.28 9.49
N SER A 214 -19.11 -12.20 8.68
CA SER A 214 -20.49 -12.28 8.21
C SER A 214 -21.11 -13.64 8.52
N PRO A 215 -22.41 -13.73 8.85
CA PRO A 215 -23.08 -15.01 9.05
C PRO A 215 -23.23 -15.76 7.73
N ILE A 216 -23.04 -17.08 7.76
CA ILE A 216 -23.37 -18.00 6.66
C ILE A 216 -24.74 -18.61 6.97
N ARG A 217 -25.65 -18.58 5.99
CA ARG A 217 -27.01 -19.10 6.13
C ARG A 217 -27.24 -20.30 5.23
N ASP A 218 -28.04 -21.25 5.71
CA ASP A 218 -28.52 -22.37 4.91
C ASP A 218 -29.68 -21.97 3.98
N ALA A 219 -30.18 -22.93 3.20
CA ALA A 219 -31.26 -22.72 2.23
C ALA A 219 -32.60 -22.29 2.85
N ILE A 220 -32.78 -22.48 4.17
CA ILE A 220 -33.98 -22.07 4.91
C ILE A 220 -33.72 -20.84 5.80
N GLY A 221 -32.56 -20.18 5.63
CA GLY A 221 -32.21 -18.91 6.26
C GLY A 221 -31.60 -19.00 7.67
N ARG A 222 -31.34 -20.20 8.19
CA ARG A 222 -30.73 -20.40 9.51
C ARG A 222 -29.23 -20.14 9.45
N VAL A 223 -28.69 -19.51 10.47
CA VAL A 223 -27.24 -19.29 10.59
C VAL A 223 -26.57 -20.63 10.90
N VAL A 224 -25.67 -21.08 10.03
CA VAL A 224 -24.94 -22.35 10.15
C VAL A 224 -23.44 -22.17 10.39
N GLY A 225 -22.96 -20.93 10.30
CA GLY A 225 -21.54 -20.62 10.50
C GLY A 225 -21.24 -19.15 10.26
N ALA A 226 -19.96 -18.86 10.09
CA ALA A 226 -19.45 -17.53 9.78
C ALA A 226 -18.42 -17.57 8.66
N SER A 227 -18.42 -16.56 7.80
CA SER A 227 -17.30 -16.25 6.91
C SER A 227 -16.51 -15.08 7.48
N LYS A 228 -15.20 -15.18 7.46
CA LYS A 228 -14.25 -14.18 7.93
C LYS A 228 -13.39 -13.76 6.76
N ILE A 229 -13.28 -12.46 6.57
CA ILE A 229 -12.30 -11.84 5.68
C ILE A 229 -11.23 -11.20 6.56
N ALA A 230 -9.99 -11.59 6.36
CA ALA A 230 -8.83 -11.04 7.05
C ALA A 230 -7.88 -10.40 6.05
N ARG A 231 -7.63 -9.10 6.23
CA ARG A 231 -6.69 -8.34 5.42
C ARG A 231 -5.44 -8.04 6.23
N ASP A 232 -4.27 -8.38 5.71
CA ASP A 232 -2.98 -7.98 6.30
C ASP A 232 -2.84 -6.45 6.21
N ILE A 233 -2.60 -5.81 7.35
CA ILE A 233 -2.38 -4.35 7.43
C ILE A 233 -0.97 -4.00 7.89
N SER A 234 -0.02 -4.94 7.83
CA SER A 234 1.37 -4.75 8.25
C SER A 234 2.03 -3.58 7.53
N SER A 235 1.95 -3.55 6.20
CA SER A 235 2.52 -2.47 5.37
C SER A 235 1.88 -1.11 5.67
N HIS A 236 0.57 -1.09 5.96
CA HIS A 236 -0.13 0.14 6.35
C HIS A 236 0.37 0.64 7.70
N LYS A 237 0.47 -0.23 8.71
CA LYS A 237 0.99 0.11 10.04
C LYS A 237 2.44 0.57 10.01
N GLU A 238 3.27 -0.05 9.19
CA GLU A 238 4.66 0.35 9.00
C GLU A 238 4.78 1.73 8.37
N SER A 239 3.98 2.00 7.34
CA SER A 239 3.91 3.32 6.69
C SER A 239 3.44 4.40 7.66
N GLU A 240 2.38 4.14 8.44
CA GLU A 240 1.91 5.04 9.50
C GLU A 240 3.01 5.33 10.53
N ARG A 241 3.75 4.30 10.94
CA ARG A 241 4.86 4.44 11.89
C ARG A 241 5.98 5.29 11.31
N ARG A 242 6.37 5.06 10.05
CA ARG A 242 7.39 5.85 9.34
C ARG A 242 6.98 7.32 9.26
N ILE A 243 5.73 7.60 8.87
CA ILE A 243 5.19 8.97 8.82
C ILE A 243 5.25 9.65 10.20
N ARG A 244 4.86 8.95 11.28
CA ARG A 244 4.93 9.52 12.64
C ARG A 244 6.37 9.83 13.07
N LEU A 245 7.33 9.00 12.72
CA LEU A 245 8.75 9.24 13.03
C LEU A 245 9.27 10.46 12.27
N LEU A 246 8.99 10.56 10.97
CA LEU A 246 9.35 11.73 10.15
C LEU A 246 8.69 13.01 10.68
N MET A 247 7.41 12.97 11.05
CA MET A 247 6.72 14.10 11.65
C MET A 247 7.34 14.53 12.98
N ARG A 248 7.81 13.58 13.81
CA ARG A 248 8.49 13.89 15.06
C ARG A 248 9.83 14.60 14.80
N GLU A 249 10.57 14.16 13.79
CA GLU A 249 11.84 14.76 13.39
C GLU A 249 11.65 16.18 12.85
N VAL A 250 10.67 16.40 11.97
CA VAL A 250 10.31 17.74 11.47
C VAL A 250 9.93 18.67 12.62
N ASN A 251 9.09 18.20 13.55
CA ASN A 251 8.70 19.00 14.72
C ASN A 251 9.89 19.37 15.61
N HIS A 252 10.84 18.45 15.79
CA HIS A 252 12.07 18.73 16.53
C HIS A 252 12.91 19.81 15.83
N ARG A 253 13.06 19.73 14.50
CA ARG A 253 13.80 20.72 13.71
C ARG A 253 13.17 22.11 13.75
N VAL A 254 11.85 22.19 13.61
CA VAL A 254 11.11 23.45 13.72
C VAL A 254 11.31 24.09 15.09
N LYS A 255 11.25 23.31 16.18
CA LYS A 255 11.54 23.82 17.54
C LYS A 255 12.97 24.34 17.69
N ASN A 256 13.94 23.68 17.08
CA ASN A 256 15.33 24.15 17.07
C ASN A 256 15.45 25.49 16.34
N GLN A 257 14.80 25.66 15.18
CA GLN A 257 14.78 26.92 14.44
C GLN A 257 14.16 28.06 15.26
N TYR A 258 13.05 27.82 15.94
CA TYR A 258 12.44 28.82 16.83
C TYR A 258 13.37 29.22 17.98
N SER A 259 14.13 28.28 18.52
CA SER A 259 15.09 28.57 19.59
C SER A 259 16.21 29.51 19.11
N VAL A 260 16.68 29.34 17.86
CA VAL A 260 17.64 30.26 17.22
C VAL A 260 17.03 31.64 17.03
N ILE A 261 15.80 31.73 16.50
CA ILE A 261 15.11 33.00 16.27
C ILE A 261 14.87 33.76 17.58
N ILE A 262 14.40 33.07 18.62
CA ILE A 262 14.18 33.68 19.94
C ILE A 262 15.50 34.20 20.54
N SER A 263 16.59 33.42 20.41
CA SER A 263 17.91 33.83 20.89
C SER A 263 18.42 35.06 20.14
N MET A 264 18.23 35.10 18.82
CA MET A 264 18.57 36.22 17.95
C MET A 264 17.78 37.49 18.33
N ILE A 265 16.47 37.38 18.53
CA ILE A 265 15.62 38.50 18.95
C ILE A 265 16.09 39.06 20.30
N ARG A 266 16.31 38.18 21.29
CA ARG A 266 16.73 38.58 22.64
C ARG A 266 18.06 39.32 22.63
N GLU A 267 19.03 38.84 21.89
CA GLU A 267 20.35 39.49 21.83
C GLU A 267 20.33 40.77 20.99
N THR A 268 19.57 40.82 19.89
CA THR A 268 19.42 42.04 19.09
C THR A 268 18.78 43.14 19.93
N SER A 269 17.73 42.81 20.69
CA SER A 269 17.05 43.76 21.58
C SER A 269 17.96 44.37 22.65
N LYS A 270 19.00 43.65 23.12
CA LYS A 270 19.95 44.19 24.11
C LYS A 270 20.88 45.26 23.52
N LEU A 271 21.06 45.26 22.21
CA LEU A 271 22.15 45.98 21.54
C LEU A 271 21.66 47.13 20.66
N THR A 272 20.36 47.17 20.35
CA THR A 272 19.75 48.23 19.56
C THR A 272 19.07 49.27 20.44
N SER A 273 19.33 50.55 20.17
CA SER A 273 18.80 51.67 20.96
C SER A 273 17.44 52.19 20.48
N THR A 274 17.02 51.86 19.25
CA THR A 274 15.74 52.30 18.68
C THR A 274 14.93 51.13 18.11
N PRO A 275 13.58 51.23 18.10
CA PRO A 275 12.72 50.22 17.50
C PRO A 275 12.99 49.97 16.02
N GLU A 276 13.31 51.01 15.25
CA GLU A 276 13.57 50.90 13.81
C GLU A 276 14.85 50.11 13.54
N ALA A 277 15.93 50.42 14.26
CA ALA A 277 17.20 49.70 14.13
C ALA A 277 17.08 48.23 14.58
N PHE A 278 16.22 47.96 15.56
CA PHE A 278 15.88 46.60 15.97
C PHE A 278 15.18 45.83 14.85
N LEU A 279 14.13 46.40 14.25
CA LEU A 279 13.37 45.77 13.17
C LEU A 279 14.25 45.49 11.95
N ASP A 280 15.08 46.45 11.56
CA ASP A 280 15.97 46.29 10.40
C ASP A 280 16.98 45.15 10.62
N GLN A 281 17.63 45.10 11.79
CA GLN A 281 18.60 44.03 12.10
C GLN A 281 17.96 42.65 12.20
N VAL A 282 16.77 42.55 12.79
CA VAL A 282 16.04 41.27 12.86
C VAL A 282 15.64 40.82 11.45
N ARG A 283 15.20 41.75 10.58
CA ARG A 283 14.81 41.42 9.20
C ARG A 283 15.99 40.96 8.36
N GLU A 284 17.13 41.65 8.43
CA GLU A 284 18.37 41.25 7.75
C GLU A 284 18.74 39.81 8.11
N ARG A 285 18.73 39.48 9.41
CA ARG A 285 19.11 38.15 9.91
C ARG A 285 18.11 37.04 9.58
N ILE A 286 16.80 37.30 9.61
CA ILE A 286 15.79 36.32 9.18
C ILE A 286 15.95 36.02 7.69
N THR A 287 16.33 37.02 6.89
CA THR A 287 16.58 36.83 5.45
C THR A 287 17.79 35.92 5.25
N ALA A 288 18.90 36.17 5.94
CA ALA A 288 20.09 35.33 5.90
C ALA A 288 19.83 33.88 6.34
N LEU A 289 19.02 33.73 7.40
CA LEU A 289 18.54 32.45 7.90
C LEU A 289 17.75 31.68 6.82
N SER A 290 16.90 32.39 6.08
CA SER A 290 16.10 31.83 4.99
C SER A 290 16.98 31.39 3.82
N GLU A 291 17.99 32.17 3.43
CA GLU A 291 18.92 31.79 2.35
C GLU A 291 19.72 30.52 2.70
N SER A 292 20.15 30.39 3.95
CA SER A 292 20.80 29.17 4.44
C SER A 292 19.85 27.96 4.41
N HIS A 293 18.57 28.18 4.65
CA HIS A 293 17.54 27.15 4.57
C HIS A 293 17.25 26.74 3.12
N ASP A 294 17.20 27.69 2.19
CA ASP A 294 16.99 27.43 0.76
C ASP A 294 18.12 26.56 0.18
N LEU A 295 19.37 26.75 0.63
CA LEU A 295 20.48 25.86 0.25
C LEU A 295 20.25 24.41 0.68
N LEU A 296 19.67 24.19 1.87
CA LEU A 296 19.34 22.85 2.34
C LEU A 296 18.17 22.25 1.56
N VAL A 297 17.12 23.03 1.30
CA VAL A 297 15.94 22.55 0.57
C VAL A 297 16.29 22.22 -0.89
N ASN A 298 17.04 23.09 -1.57
CA ASN A 298 17.42 22.89 -2.98
C ASN A 298 18.42 21.75 -3.20
N ALA A 299 19.12 21.31 -2.16
CA ALA A 299 20.05 20.19 -2.20
C ALA A 299 19.44 18.88 -1.66
N ASP A 300 18.10 18.76 -1.61
CA ASP A 300 17.38 17.61 -1.01
C ASP A 300 17.91 17.26 0.40
N TRP A 301 18.26 18.28 1.19
CA TRP A 301 18.81 18.15 2.54
C TRP A 301 20.15 17.40 2.66
N ARG A 302 20.83 17.13 1.54
CA ARG A 302 22.14 16.45 1.53
C ARG A 302 23.26 17.30 2.12
N GLY A 303 23.03 18.60 2.31
CA GLY A 303 23.99 19.57 2.86
C GLY A 303 24.46 20.58 1.80
N ALA A 304 25.26 21.54 2.24
CA ALA A 304 25.95 22.50 1.37
C ALA A 304 27.44 22.42 1.67
N THR A 305 28.32 22.65 0.69
CA THR A 305 29.75 22.73 1.03
C THR A 305 30.04 24.04 1.78
N VAL A 306 31.14 24.09 2.54
CA VAL A 306 31.62 25.34 3.18
C VAL A 306 31.72 26.47 2.14
N GLY A 307 32.26 26.16 0.96
CA GLY A 307 32.39 27.10 -0.15
C GLY A 307 31.05 27.61 -0.67
N ASP A 308 30.08 26.72 -0.92
CA ASP A 308 28.75 27.11 -1.40
C ASP A 308 28.04 28.03 -0.41
N LEU A 309 28.12 27.69 0.88
CA LEU A 309 27.50 28.46 1.95
C LEU A 309 28.13 29.85 2.09
N ALA A 310 29.47 29.92 2.12
CA ALA A 310 30.19 31.18 2.17
C ALA A 310 29.87 32.04 0.93
N GLN A 311 29.90 31.44 -0.26
CA GLN A 311 29.57 32.14 -1.50
C GLN A 311 28.15 32.71 -1.49
N ALA A 312 27.17 31.92 -1.05
CA ALA A 312 25.78 32.37 -0.96
C ALA A 312 25.64 33.59 -0.04
N GLN A 313 26.27 33.57 1.14
CA GLN A 313 26.19 34.65 2.12
C GLN A 313 26.96 35.92 1.70
N LEU A 314 28.03 35.78 0.91
CA LEU A 314 28.87 36.90 0.48
C LEU A 314 28.43 37.52 -0.85
N LYS A 315 27.63 36.81 -1.66
CA LYS A 315 27.26 37.21 -3.04
C LYS A 315 26.70 38.63 -3.14
N ALA A 316 25.94 39.08 -2.15
CA ALA A 316 25.35 40.41 -2.14
C ALA A 316 26.34 41.54 -1.81
N PHE A 317 27.50 41.21 -1.22
CA PHE A 317 28.46 42.17 -0.69
C PHE A 317 29.70 42.32 -1.56
N ALA A 318 30.26 41.19 -2.04
CA ALA A 318 31.46 41.18 -2.86
C ALA A 318 31.61 39.89 -3.66
N ALA A 319 32.40 39.96 -4.72
CA ALA A 319 32.79 38.82 -5.55
C ALA A 319 34.31 38.82 -5.77
N GLN A 320 34.82 37.82 -6.51
CA GLN A 320 36.21 37.82 -6.95
C GLN A 320 36.55 39.10 -7.73
N PRO A 321 37.78 39.66 -7.58
CA PRO A 321 38.93 39.13 -6.84
C PRO A 321 39.02 39.62 -5.38
N ARG A 322 37.96 40.24 -4.83
CA ARG A 322 37.97 40.78 -3.46
C ARG A 322 37.69 39.73 -2.39
N VAL A 323 37.12 38.60 -2.78
CA VAL A 323 36.89 37.44 -1.92
C VAL A 323 37.66 36.25 -2.46
N SER A 324 38.50 35.63 -1.63
CA SER A 324 39.14 34.34 -1.89
C SER A 324 38.64 33.29 -0.91
N MET A 325 38.49 32.06 -1.38
CA MET A 325 38.02 30.92 -0.60
C MET A 325 38.90 29.71 -0.92
N ALA A 326 39.47 29.07 0.08
CA ALA A 326 40.35 27.92 -0.10
C ALA A 326 40.18 26.87 1.00
N GLY A 327 40.04 25.61 0.61
CA GLY A 327 39.97 24.50 1.56
C GLY A 327 39.50 23.20 0.90
N PRO A 328 39.53 22.07 1.63
CA PRO A 328 39.04 20.79 1.13
C PRO A 328 37.51 20.80 0.95
N MET A 329 36.98 19.89 0.14
CA MET A 329 35.54 19.72 0.02
C MET A 329 34.97 19.13 1.31
N VAL A 330 34.29 19.97 2.10
CA VAL A 330 33.58 19.56 3.33
C VAL A 330 32.10 19.80 3.13
N LEU A 331 31.32 18.72 3.05
CA LEU A 331 29.86 18.78 2.98
C LEU A 331 29.31 18.95 4.39
N LEU A 332 28.61 20.06 4.63
CA LEU A 332 28.14 20.43 5.97
C LEU A 332 26.85 19.70 6.34
N GLN A 333 26.76 19.27 7.60
CA GLN A 333 25.49 18.83 8.20
C GLN A 333 24.49 20.00 8.27
N PRO A 334 23.17 19.75 8.30
CA PRO A 334 22.16 20.80 8.38
C PRO A 334 22.36 21.77 9.55
N ASN A 335 22.79 21.26 10.70
CA ASN A 335 23.11 22.08 11.87
C ASN A 335 24.28 23.04 11.59
N ALA A 336 25.33 22.54 10.94
CA ALA A 336 26.48 23.36 10.58
C ALA A 336 26.17 24.39 9.50
N VAL A 337 25.38 24.04 8.47
CA VAL A 337 24.89 25.00 7.47
C VAL A 337 24.15 26.15 8.15
N GLN A 338 23.30 25.82 9.11
CA GLN A 338 22.52 26.79 9.85
C GLN A 338 23.38 27.81 10.62
N TYR A 339 24.32 27.32 11.44
CA TYR A 339 25.09 28.21 12.31
C TYR A 339 26.27 28.91 11.61
N LEU A 340 26.91 28.23 10.65
CA LEU A 340 27.94 28.87 9.80
C LEU A 340 27.32 29.90 8.86
N GLY A 341 26.10 29.67 8.36
CA GLY A 341 25.39 30.64 7.52
C GLY A 341 25.16 31.96 8.24
N ILE A 342 24.70 31.92 9.50
CA ILE A 342 24.54 33.12 10.33
C ILE A 342 25.92 33.77 10.61
N ALA A 343 26.95 32.99 10.92
CA ALA A 343 28.30 33.52 11.16
C ALA A 343 28.88 34.24 9.93
N PHE A 344 28.80 33.63 8.74
CA PHE A 344 29.25 34.24 7.50
C PHE A 344 28.45 35.49 7.15
N HIS A 345 27.13 35.48 7.37
CA HIS A 345 26.31 36.67 7.15
C HIS A 345 26.73 37.85 8.03
N GLU A 346 26.95 37.60 9.33
CA GLU A 346 27.40 38.64 10.27
C GLU A 346 28.79 39.17 9.88
N LEU A 347 29.73 38.28 9.50
CA LEU A 347 31.06 38.66 9.03
C LEU A 347 31.00 39.50 7.75
N ALA A 348 30.22 39.06 6.75
CA ALA A 348 30.07 39.76 5.48
C ALA A 348 29.46 41.16 5.67
N THR A 349 28.40 41.24 6.48
CA THR A 349 27.74 42.50 6.82
C THR A 349 28.67 43.45 7.57
N ASN A 350 29.41 42.96 8.56
CA ASN A 350 30.38 43.76 9.30
C ASN A 350 31.52 44.24 8.41
N SER A 351 32.03 43.37 7.53
CA SER A 351 33.07 43.76 6.59
C SER A 351 32.59 44.84 5.63
N ALA A 352 31.37 44.73 5.11
CA ALA A 352 30.80 45.70 4.18
C ALA A 352 30.47 47.05 4.84
N LYS A 353 29.97 47.04 6.07
CA LYS A 353 29.58 48.26 6.80
C LYS A 353 30.78 48.95 7.47
N HIS A 354 31.75 48.18 7.98
CA HIS A 354 32.79 48.69 8.89
C HIS A 354 34.21 48.16 8.62
N GLY A 355 34.37 47.09 7.84
CA GLY A 355 35.64 46.40 7.65
C GLY A 355 36.21 46.49 6.24
N ALA A 356 36.93 45.46 5.80
CA ALA A 356 37.64 45.46 4.53
C ALA A 356 36.74 45.68 3.31
N LEU A 357 35.52 45.12 3.29
CA LEU A 357 34.65 45.26 2.14
C LEU A 357 34.07 46.68 1.96
N SER A 358 34.10 47.52 3.01
CA SER A 358 33.74 48.94 2.93
C SER A 358 34.71 49.79 2.08
N CYS A 359 35.96 49.34 1.95
CA CYS A 359 37.03 50.05 1.24
C CYS A 359 37.27 49.46 -0.15
N GLY A 360 37.43 50.30 -1.18
CA GLY A 360 37.57 49.84 -2.57
C GLY A 360 38.71 48.85 -2.85
N GLY A 361 39.76 48.84 -2.02
CA GLY A 361 40.91 47.92 -2.12
C GLY A 361 40.92 46.76 -1.11
N GLY A 362 39.98 46.73 -0.16
CA GLY A 362 39.95 45.70 0.88
C GLY A 362 39.46 44.35 0.37
N ARG A 363 39.95 43.29 1.01
CA ARG A 363 39.75 41.89 0.64
C ARG A 363 39.37 41.03 1.84
N VAL A 364 38.67 39.94 1.55
CA VAL A 364 38.32 38.89 2.50
C VAL A 364 38.90 37.57 2.01
N GLU A 365 39.57 36.86 2.91
CA GLU A 365 40.08 35.51 2.68
C GLU A 365 39.38 34.55 3.63
N ILE A 366 38.85 33.45 3.09
CA ILE A 366 38.17 32.40 3.85
C ILE A 366 38.90 31.10 3.60
N ASP A 367 39.70 30.68 4.58
CA ASP A 367 40.47 29.45 4.51
C ASP A 367 39.88 28.41 5.47
N TRP A 368 39.79 27.15 5.07
CA TRP A 368 39.49 26.06 5.99
C TRP A 368 40.35 24.84 5.74
N ASP A 369 40.63 24.10 6.80
CA ASP A 369 41.38 22.85 6.79
C ASP A 369 40.77 21.82 7.75
N VAL A 370 41.12 20.55 7.52
CA VAL A 370 40.81 19.45 8.42
C VAL A 370 42.14 18.97 8.98
N VAL A 371 42.32 19.18 10.28
CA VAL A 371 43.55 18.83 11.00
C VAL A 371 43.36 17.46 11.65
N PRO A 372 44.15 16.44 11.28
CA PRO A 372 44.08 15.15 11.93
C PRO A 372 44.47 15.26 13.41
N ALA A 373 43.60 14.83 14.32
CA ALA A 373 43.95 14.71 15.73
C ALA A 373 44.51 13.30 15.95
N GLY A 374 45.83 13.18 16.17
CA GLY A 374 46.52 11.88 16.21
C GLY A 374 45.96 10.85 17.20
N ASP A 375 45.22 11.29 18.22
CA ASP A 375 44.57 10.51 19.27
C ASP A 375 43.10 10.92 19.52
N GLY A 376 42.52 11.77 18.66
CA GLY A 376 41.19 12.38 18.84
C GLY A 376 40.35 12.41 17.57
N ALA A 377 39.20 13.10 17.63
CA ALA A 377 38.41 13.36 16.42
C ALA A 377 39.12 14.45 15.58
N ASP A 378 39.19 14.25 14.26
CA ASP A 378 39.67 15.27 13.32
C ASP A 378 39.01 16.62 13.63
N ILE A 379 39.79 17.69 13.53
CA ILE A 379 39.33 19.05 13.83
C ILE A 379 39.11 19.79 12.53
N PHE A 380 37.91 20.30 12.34
CA PHE A 380 37.62 21.29 11.33
C PHE A 380 38.05 22.66 11.85
N ARG A 381 38.91 23.36 11.09
CA ARG A 381 39.30 24.73 11.38
C ARG A 381 38.95 25.63 10.20
N LEU A 382 38.29 26.74 10.50
CA LEU A 382 37.86 27.76 9.56
C LEU A 382 38.42 29.11 10.01
N VAL A 383 39.03 29.83 9.08
CA VAL A 383 39.65 31.14 9.32
C VAL A 383 39.11 32.14 8.31
N TRP A 384 38.50 33.21 8.81
CA TRP A 384 38.16 34.40 8.06
C TRP A 384 39.20 35.48 8.33
N ARG A 385 39.76 36.08 7.29
CA ARG A 385 40.69 37.23 7.39
C ARG A 385 40.21 38.39 6.55
N GLU A 386 40.18 39.57 7.15
CA GLU A 386 39.98 40.83 6.44
C GLU A 386 41.31 41.55 6.26
N LEU A 387 41.57 42.01 5.04
CA LEU A 387 42.82 42.65 4.65
C LEU A 387 42.54 44.01 4.00
N GLY A 388 43.35 45.01 4.32
CA GLY A 388 43.26 46.34 3.70
C GLY A 388 41.96 47.08 4.03
N GLY A 389 41.40 46.85 5.22
CA GLY A 389 40.27 47.60 5.74
C GLY A 389 40.65 48.96 6.32
N PRO A 390 39.65 49.76 6.74
CA PRO A 390 39.88 51.05 7.37
C PRO A 390 40.65 50.88 8.68
N ILE A 391 41.35 51.92 9.12
CA ILE A 391 42.05 51.90 10.41
C ILE A 391 40.99 51.80 11.51
N LEU A 392 41.00 50.70 12.26
CA LEU A 392 40.07 50.48 13.35
C LEU A 392 40.57 51.21 14.60
N ASP A 393 39.81 52.20 15.08
CA ASP A 393 40.00 52.73 16.42
C ASP A 393 39.69 51.63 17.46
N SER A 394 40.56 51.50 18.46
CA SER A 394 40.57 50.45 19.49
C SER A 394 39.28 50.24 20.31
N VAL A 395 38.23 51.03 20.04
CA VAL A 395 36.91 50.94 20.69
C VAL A 395 35.88 50.44 19.68
N THR A 396 36.04 49.20 19.21
CA THR A 396 35.00 48.53 18.42
C THR A 396 33.93 48.03 19.38
N ARG A 397 32.72 48.62 19.33
CA ARG A 397 31.59 48.20 20.16
C ARG A 397 31.29 46.71 19.89
N ARG A 398 31.40 45.87 20.93
CA ARG A 398 30.98 44.46 20.87
C ARG A 398 29.48 44.38 20.64
N GLY A 399 29.08 44.09 19.40
CA GLY A 399 27.68 43.89 18.98
C GLY A 399 27.30 42.41 18.88
N PHE A 400 26.13 42.12 18.30
CA PHE A 400 25.58 40.76 18.20
C PHE A 400 26.48 39.85 17.37
N GLY A 401 27.11 40.37 16.32
CA GLY A 401 28.08 39.63 15.51
C GLY A 401 29.17 38.99 16.37
N SER A 402 29.70 39.70 17.38
CA SER A 402 30.68 39.11 18.30
C SER A 402 30.11 37.94 19.12
N VAL A 403 28.85 38.04 19.55
CA VAL A 403 28.17 36.95 20.29
C VAL A 403 27.95 35.73 19.39
N VAL A 404 27.57 35.93 18.13
CA VAL A 404 27.43 34.82 17.16
C VAL A 404 28.76 34.13 16.94
N LEU A 405 29.80 34.92 16.68
CA LEU A 405 31.12 34.45 16.25
C LEU A 405 31.93 33.82 17.39
N GLU A 406 31.84 34.36 18.61
CA GLU A 406 32.60 33.84 19.76
C GLU A 406 31.83 32.77 20.53
N ARG A 407 30.49 32.74 20.43
CA ARG A 407 29.66 31.88 21.28
C ARG A 407 28.64 31.04 20.53
N VAL A 408 27.68 31.63 19.82
CA VAL A 408 26.52 30.88 19.29
C VAL A 408 26.94 29.82 18.27
N ALA A 409 27.67 30.22 17.23
CA ALA A 409 28.10 29.28 16.18
C ALA A 409 29.11 28.24 16.70
N PRO A 410 30.14 28.61 17.48
CA PRO A 410 31.04 27.64 18.07
C PRO A 410 30.35 26.63 19.01
N GLN A 411 29.49 27.10 19.93
CA GLN A 411 28.80 26.21 20.87
C GLN A 411 27.88 25.22 20.17
N ALA A 412 27.20 25.64 19.10
CA ALA A 412 26.35 24.75 18.33
C ALA A 412 27.11 23.63 17.60
N LEU A 413 28.40 23.83 17.35
CA LEU A 413 29.32 22.88 16.72
C LEU A 413 30.20 22.14 17.72
N SER A 414 29.94 22.30 19.03
CA SER A 414 30.80 21.79 20.10
C SER A 414 32.26 22.23 19.98
N GLY A 415 32.47 23.46 19.50
CA GLY A 415 33.77 24.04 19.21
C GLY A 415 34.04 25.35 19.93
N SER A 416 35.09 26.05 19.51
CA SER A 416 35.52 27.35 20.01
C SER A 416 35.68 28.36 18.88
N GLY A 417 35.27 29.61 19.13
CA GLY A 417 35.44 30.72 18.20
C GLY A 417 36.25 31.84 18.83
N ARG A 418 37.18 32.43 18.08
CA ARG A 418 38.03 33.53 18.53
C ARG A 418 38.00 34.65 17.50
N LEU A 419 37.69 35.86 17.95
CA LEU A 419 37.66 37.07 17.13
C LEU A 419 38.82 37.99 17.54
N GLU A 420 39.67 38.35 16.58
CA GLU A 420 40.83 39.21 16.79
C GLU A 420 40.74 40.45 15.89
N PHE A 421 40.98 41.63 16.48
CA PHE A 421 41.00 42.90 15.76
C PHE A 421 42.45 43.32 15.51
N HIS A 422 42.75 43.68 14.27
CA HIS A 422 44.03 44.22 13.84
C HIS A 422 43.83 45.65 13.31
N GLN A 423 44.90 46.44 13.16
CA GLN A 423 44.76 47.84 12.76
C GLN A 423 44.00 48.04 11.45
N GLN A 424 44.08 47.12 10.49
CA GLN A 424 43.44 47.22 9.17
C GLN A 424 42.62 45.98 8.80
N GLY A 425 42.09 45.27 9.80
CA GLY A 425 41.38 44.02 9.54
C GLY A 425 40.90 43.29 10.78
N VAL A 426 40.23 42.18 10.54
CA VAL A 426 39.63 41.30 11.55
C VAL A 426 39.96 39.86 11.16
N THR A 427 40.36 39.07 12.14
CA THR A 427 40.55 37.64 11.99
C THR A 427 39.54 36.91 12.87
N TRP A 428 38.73 36.03 12.28
CA TRP A 428 37.90 35.11 13.04
C TRP A 428 38.36 33.68 12.79
N THR A 429 38.58 32.93 13.87
CA THR A 429 38.94 31.51 13.82
C THR A 429 37.88 30.69 14.53
N LEU A 430 37.38 29.66 13.86
CA LEU A 430 36.49 28.65 14.41
C LEU A 430 37.17 27.29 14.34
N GLU A 431 37.18 26.58 15.47
CA GLU A 431 37.65 25.20 15.57
C GLU A 431 36.55 24.33 16.17
N ALA A 432 36.22 23.21 15.52
CA ALA A 432 35.20 22.28 15.99
C ALA A 432 35.57 20.84 15.60
N PRO A 433 35.12 19.82 16.35
CA PRO A 433 35.29 18.44 15.92
C PRO A 433 34.55 18.20 14.59
N LEU A 434 35.24 17.61 13.61
CA LEU A 434 34.77 17.41 12.25
C LEU A 434 33.42 16.68 12.21
N TYR A 435 33.19 15.74 13.12
CA TYR A 435 31.93 14.99 13.24
C TYR A 435 30.69 15.88 13.46
N PHE A 436 30.81 17.04 14.11
CA PHE A 436 29.71 17.98 14.29
C PHE A 436 29.52 18.94 13.09
N VAL A 437 30.46 18.91 12.15
CA VAL A 437 30.51 19.82 10.99
C VAL A 437 30.16 19.07 9.70
N GLN A 438 30.82 17.94 9.44
CA GLN A 438 30.74 17.20 8.19
C GLN A 438 29.63 16.14 8.19
N ALA A 439 28.83 16.09 7.12
CA ALA A 439 27.84 15.05 6.90
C ALA A 439 28.51 13.69 6.70
N SER A 440 28.03 12.65 7.36
CA SER A 440 28.58 11.30 7.18
C SER A 440 28.19 10.75 5.82
N MET A 441 29.08 10.03 5.13
CA MET A 441 28.75 9.34 3.87
C MET A 441 27.64 8.28 4.05
N THR A 442 27.45 7.75 5.27
CA THR A 442 26.33 6.86 5.61
C THR A 442 24.99 7.58 5.73
N ASP A 443 24.97 8.87 6.07
CA ASP A 443 23.72 9.67 6.13
C ASP A 443 23.19 10.02 4.72
N ILE A 444 24.03 9.89 3.69
CA ILE A 444 23.71 10.17 2.29
C ILE A 444 23.17 8.92 1.56
N ALA A 445 23.45 7.73 2.09
CA ALA A 445 23.15 6.44 1.43
C ALA A 445 21.97 5.66 2.05
N ALA A 446 21.30 6.22 3.07
CA ALA A 446 20.28 5.51 3.85
C ALA A 446 18.81 5.75 3.44
N ASP A 447 18.54 6.42 2.31
CA ASP A 447 17.18 6.52 1.75
C ASP A 447 17.13 6.31 0.24
#